data_AF-A0A450Z7B8-F1
#
_entry.id   AF-A0A450Z7B8-F1
#
_cell.length_a   1.000
_cell.length_b   1.000
_cell.length_c   1.000
_cell.angle_alpha   90.00
_cell.angle_beta   90.00
_cell.angle_gamma   90.00
#
_symmetry.space_group_name_H-M   'P 1'
#
loop_
_entity.id
_entity.type
_entity.pdbx_description
1 polymer ?
#
loop_
_entity_poly.entity_id
_entity_poly.type
_entity_poly.pdbx_seq_one_letter_code
_entity_poly.pdbx_strand_id
1 'polypeptide(L)'
;MDRVKISLRKESFYLNEGGAVIGDICFSVADDWYFPEKDWDDFVVRILYWITKSLISLIFKENQPQETPFMEGTFKVSIYLNEKEQCTINFIEGEKFFGDKEIIHKTTTVPFESVKSEVLKACELLLKMKESKELDFEYDYEKLKESYEMLCKCQ
;
A
#
# COMPACT_ATOMS: atom_id res chain seq x y z
N MET A 1 20.49 -1.84 6.48
CA MET A 1 19.12 -1.62 7.00
C MET A 1 18.25 -1.52 5.78
N ASP A 2 17.27 -2.42 5.66
CA ASP A 2 16.44 -2.48 4.46
C ASP A 2 15.65 -1.18 4.31
N ARG A 3 15.40 -0.78 3.07
CA ARG A 3 14.55 0.36 2.72
C ARG A 3 13.33 -0.19 2.02
N VAL A 4 12.16 0.27 2.42
CA VAL A 4 10.88 -0.04 1.77
C VAL A 4 10.41 1.24 1.10
N LYS A 5 9.90 1.13 -0.14
CA LYS A 5 9.21 2.22 -0.84
C LYS A 5 7.93 1.69 -1.47
N ILE A 6 6.97 2.58 -1.68
CA ILE A 6 5.83 2.31 -2.56
C ILE A 6 6.16 2.91 -3.91
N SER A 7 6.35 2.04 -4.90
CA SER A 7 6.65 2.42 -6.27
C SER A 7 5.34 2.57 -7.03
N LEU A 8 5.15 3.74 -7.61
CA LEU A 8 4.05 4.09 -8.48
C LEU A 8 4.63 4.52 -9.82
N ARG A 9 4.00 4.12 -10.92
CA ARG A 9 4.35 4.62 -12.25
C ARG A 9 3.26 5.53 -12.77
N LYS A 10 3.49 6.82 -12.69
CA LYS A 10 2.50 7.83 -13.08
C LYS A 10 1.97 7.63 -14.50
N GLU A 11 2.84 7.24 -15.42
CA GLU A 11 2.50 7.07 -16.84
C GLU A 11 1.64 5.84 -17.13
N SER A 12 1.51 4.89 -16.19
CA SER A 12 0.62 3.75 -16.33
C SER A 12 -0.81 4.06 -15.88
N PHE A 13 -1.06 5.21 -15.24
CA PHE A 13 -2.35 5.47 -14.62
C PHE A 13 -3.45 5.73 -15.65
N TYR A 14 -4.56 5.02 -15.52
CA TYR A 14 -5.78 5.24 -16.30
C TYR A 14 -7.04 5.00 -15.47
N LEU A 15 -8.18 5.48 -15.98
CA LEU A 15 -9.49 5.21 -15.39
C LEU A 15 -10.11 4.02 -16.11
N ASN A 16 -10.51 2.99 -15.37
CA ASN A 16 -11.32 1.92 -15.94
C ASN A 16 -12.77 2.38 -16.15
N GLU A 17 -13.60 1.51 -16.76
CA GLU A 17 -15.02 1.82 -17.02
C GLU A 17 -15.83 2.15 -15.74
N GLY A 18 -15.39 1.62 -14.59
CA GLY A 18 -16.00 1.90 -13.28
C GLY A 18 -15.52 3.20 -12.62
N GLY A 19 -14.63 3.96 -13.29
CA GLY A 19 -14.05 5.20 -12.78
C GLY A 19 -12.96 5.01 -11.72
N ALA A 20 -12.50 3.78 -11.49
CA ALA A 20 -11.40 3.49 -10.60
C ALA A 20 -10.05 3.75 -11.29
N VAL A 21 -9.06 4.21 -10.52
CA VAL A 21 -7.68 4.37 -11.01
C VAL A 21 -6.99 3.02 -11.01
N ILE A 22 -6.56 2.61 -12.19
CA ILE A 22 -5.73 1.43 -12.44
C ILE A 22 -4.33 1.88 -12.84
N GLY A 23 -3.31 1.12 -12.47
CA GLY A 23 -1.93 1.36 -12.84
C GLY A 23 -0.94 0.57 -11.98
N ASP A 24 0.32 0.56 -12.41
CA ASP A 24 1.45 0.00 -11.67
C ASP A 24 1.54 0.50 -10.20
N ILE A 25 1.41 -0.44 -9.26
CA ILE A 25 1.64 -0.24 -7.83
C ILE A 25 2.34 -1.46 -7.23
N CYS A 26 3.51 -1.24 -6.64
CA CYS A 26 4.22 -2.29 -5.92
C CYS A 26 5.04 -1.75 -4.75
N PHE A 27 5.43 -2.65 -3.84
CA PHE A 27 6.51 -2.38 -2.89
C PHE A 27 7.84 -2.64 -3.56
N SER A 28 8.83 -1.80 -3.27
CA SER A 28 10.24 -2.10 -3.55
C SER A 28 11.01 -2.20 -2.24
N VAL A 29 11.79 -3.27 -2.06
CA VAL A 29 12.64 -3.50 -0.89
C VAL A 29 14.09 -3.58 -1.33
N ALA A 30 14.96 -2.77 -0.70
CA ALA A 30 16.40 -2.71 -1.01
C ALA A 30 16.73 -2.34 -2.48
N ASP A 31 15.80 -1.64 -3.15
CA ASP A 31 15.89 -1.11 -4.53
C ASP A 31 15.92 -2.14 -5.67
N ASP A 32 16.02 -3.45 -5.40
CA ASP A 32 16.13 -4.51 -6.41
C ASP A 32 15.04 -5.59 -6.34
N TRP A 33 14.28 -5.63 -5.24
CA TRP A 33 13.22 -6.61 -5.03
C TRP A 33 11.85 -5.95 -5.01
N TYR A 34 10.91 -6.49 -5.77
CA TYR A 34 9.57 -5.94 -5.94
C TYR A 34 8.49 -6.92 -5.50
N PHE A 35 7.37 -6.39 -5.01
CA PHE A 35 6.21 -7.18 -4.67
C PHE A 35 4.90 -6.40 -4.92
N PRO A 36 3.92 -6.99 -5.65
CA PRO A 36 3.93 -8.34 -6.22
C PRO A 36 4.96 -8.55 -7.34
N GLU A 37 5.02 -7.61 -8.28
CA GLU A 37 6.08 -7.47 -9.27
C GLU A 37 6.21 -6.01 -9.67
N LYS A 38 7.27 -5.65 -10.40
CA LYS A 38 7.62 -4.26 -10.66
C LYS A 38 6.53 -3.49 -11.42
N ASP A 39 5.91 -4.16 -12.40
CA ASP A 39 4.91 -3.61 -13.30
C ASP A 39 3.51 -4.16 -12.97
N TRP A 40 3.25 -4.45 -11.69
CA TRP A 40 1.97 -5.00 -11.22
C TRP A 40 0.85 -3.97 -11.34
N ASP A 41 -0.08 -4.20 -12.27
CA ASP A 41 -1.21 -3.33 -12.57
C ASP A 41 -2.42 -3.65 -11.67
N ASP A 42 -2.90 -2.68 -10.90
CA ASP A 42 -3.98 -2.90 -9.92
C ASP A 42 -4.71 -1.59 -9.57
N PHE A 43 -5.73 -1.66 -8.70
CA PHE A 43 -6.52 -0.55 -8.19
C PHE A 43 -5.71 0.35 -7.23
N VAL A 44 -4.88 1.23 -7.79
CA VAL A 44 -3.92 2.06 -7.06
C VAL A 44 -4.54 2.81 -5.88
N VAL A 45 -5.63 3.54 -6.11
CA VAL A 45 -6.31 4.34 -5.06
C VAL A 45 -6.85 3.45 -3.94
N ARG A 46 -7.43 2.29 -4.30
CA ARG A 46 -8.01 1.35 -3.35
C ARG A 46 -6.94 0.72 -2.46
N ILE A 47 -5.83 0.30 -3.05
CA ILE A 47 -4.70 -0.30 -2.33
C ILE A 47 -4.09 0.73 -1.36
N LEU A 48 -3.82 1.96 -1.81
CA LEU A 48 -3.28 2.99 -0.92
C LEU A 48 -4.24 3.36 0.22
N TYR A 49 -5.55 3.42 -0.06
CA TYR A 49 -6.56 3.57 0.99
C TYR A 49 -6.51 2.42 2.02
N TRP A 50 -6.31 1.17 1.58
CA TRP A 50 -6.20 0.05 2.50
C TRP A 50 -4.89 0.07 3.31
N ILE A 51 -3.77 0.43 2.68
CA ILE A 51 -2.49 0.54 3.38
C ILE A 51 -2.56 1.65 4.42
N THR A 52 -3.08 2.83 4.09
CA THR A 52 -3.26 3.93 5.05
C THR A 52 -4.16 3.52 6.22
N LYS A 53 -5.28 2.83 5.97
CA LYS A 53 -6.15 2.27 7.02
C LYS A 53 -5.44 1.27 7.91
N SER A 54 -4.59 0.41 7.35
CA SER A 54 -3.76 -0.53 8.11
C SER A 54 -2.77 0.21 9.01
N LEU A 55 -2.06 1.20 8.48
CA LEU A 55 -1.11 2.00 9.27
C LEU A 55 -1.81 2.77 10.41
N ILE A 56 -2.94 3.42 10.12
CA ILE A 56 -3.79 4.05 11.15
C ILE A 56 -4.18 3.02 12.22
N SER A 57 -4.63 1.83 11.79
CA SER A 57 -5.05 0.78 12.72
C SER A 57 -3.89 0.30 13.59
N LEU A 58 -2.66 0.22 13.09
CA LEU A 58 -1.49 -0.14 13.88
C LEU A 58 -1.17 0.86 14.99
N ILE A 59 -1.44 2.15 14.76
CA ILE A 59 -1.23 3.21 15.74
C ILE A 59 -2.26 3.12 16.87
N PHE A 60 -3.52 2.80 16.55
CA PHE A 60 -4.62 2.79 17.53
C PHE A 60 -4.93 1.40 18.13
N LYS A 61 -4.55 0.32 17.45
CA LYS A 61 -4.79 -1.06 17.86
C LYS A 61 -3.44 -1.74 18.05
N GLU A 62 -2.94 -1.65 19.28
CA GLU A 62 -1.68 -2.25 19.66
C GLU A 62 -1.67 -3.77 19.38
N ASN A 63 -0.55 -4.24 18.81
CA ASN A 63 -0.13 -5.64 18.71
C ASN A 63 -0.87 -6.62 17.78
N GLN A 64 -1.73 -6.17 16.85
CA GLN A 64 -2.31 -7.06 15.84
C GLN A 64 -1.78 -6.78 14.42
N PRO A 65 -1.21 -7.79 13.72
CA PRO A 65 -0.87 -7.64 12.31
C PRO A 65 -2.07 -7.18 11.49
N GLN A 66 -1.86 -6.22 10.61
CA GLN A 66 -2.86 -5.76 9.65
C GLN A 66 -2.54 -6.31 8.28
N GLU A 67 -3.50 -7.00 7.67
CA GLU A 67 -3.35 -7.53 6.32
C GLU A 67 -3.96 -6.57 5.31
N THR A 68 -3.19 -6.26 4.26
CA THR A 68 -3.63 -5.45 3.13
C THR A 68 -3.45 -6.25 1.85
N PRO A 69 -4.55 -6.74 1.25
CA PRO A 69 -4.48 -7.47 -0.01
C PRO A 69 -4.24 -6.52 -1.18
N PHE A 70 -3.61 -7.06 -2.23
CA PHE A 70 -3.73 -6.55 -3.59
C PHE A 70 -5.05 -7.10 -4.15
N MET A 71 -5.82 -6.30 -4.88
CA MET A 71 -7.22 -6.67 -5.19
C MET A 71 -7.28 -7.92 -6.05
N GLU A 72 -6.39 -8.02 -7.04
CA GLU A 72 -6.34 -9.15 -7.94
C GLU A 72 -5.36 -10.21 -7.41
N GLY A 73 -5.87 -11.43 -7.27
CA GLY A 73 -5.04 -12.60 -6.99
C GLY A 73 -4.75 -12.85 -5.51
N THR A 74 -3.59 -13.46 -5.28
CA THR A 74 -3.24 -14.06 -4.00
C THR A 74 -2.33 -13.18 -3.16
N PHE A 75 -1.88 -12.04 -3.68
CA PHE A 75 -0.86 -11.25 -3.00
C PHE A 75 -1.43 -10.36 -1.91
N LYS A 76 -0.76 -10.31 -0.76
CA LYS A 76 -1.05 -9.41 0.35
C LYS A 76 0.22 -9.02 1.09
N VAL A 77 0.17 -7.90 1.79
CA VAL A 77 1.17 -7.56 2.80
C VAL A 77 0.57 -7.68 4.19
N SER A 78 1.32 -8.23 5.14
CA SER A 78 0.99 -8.20 6.55
C SER A 78 1.96 -7.26 7.26
N ILE A 79 1.44 -6.22 7.89
CA ILE A 79 2.21 -5.18 8.57
C ILE A 79 1.96 -5.29 10.07
N TYR A 80 3.05 -5.36 10.83
CA TYR A 80 3.01 -5.42 12.29
C TYR A 80 3.91 -4.32 12.88
N LEU A 81 3.37 -3.54 13.81
CA LEU A 81 4.11 -2.51 14.55
C LEU A 81 4.49 -3.06 15.93
N ASN A 82 5.78 -3.03 16.25
CA ASN A 82 6.28 -3.44 17.56
C ASN A 82 6.48 -2.24 18.51
N GLU A 83 6.75 -2.54 19.78
CA GLU A 83 6.98 -1.56 20.85
C GLU A 83 8.17 -0.61 20.63
N LYS A 84 9.05 -0.90 19.65
CA LYS A 84 10.21 -0.07 19.28
C LYS A 84 9.95 0.78 18.04
N GLU A 85 8.67 0.99 17.70
CA GLU A 85 8.23 1.74 16.51
C GLU A 85 8.82 1.18 15.21
N GLN A 86 9.06 -0.13 15.14
CA GLN A 86 9.48 -0.81 13.92
C GLN A 86 8.28 -1.54 13.31
N CYS A 87 8.12 -1.36 12.00
CA CYS A 87 7.24 -2.15 11.16
C CYS A 87 7.96 -3.39 10.65
N THR A 88 7.45 -4.56 11.00
CA THR A 88 7.72 -5.80 10.27
C THR A 88 6.68 -5.96 9.17
N ILE A 89 7.15 -6.11 7.93
CA ILE A 89 6.30 -6.32 6.75
C ILE A 89 6.62 -7.70 6.18
N ASN A 90 5.59 -8.53 6.09
CA ASN A 90 5.63 -9.81 5.38
C ASN A 90 4.96 -9.64 4.02
N PHE A 91 5.63 -10.09 2.98
CA PHE A 91 5.11 -10.10 1.62
C PHE A 91 4.64 -11.51 1.27
N ILE A 92 3.34 -11.68 1.11
CA ILE A 92 2.67 -12.98 1.19
C ILE A 92 1.93 -13.26 -0.10
N GLU A 93 2.16 -14.43 -0.68
CA GLU A 93 1.29 -15.02 -1.68
C GLU A 93 0.39 -16.05 -0.99
N GLY A 94 -0.89 -15.73 -0.91
CA GLY A 94 -1.94 -16.56 -0.33
C GLY A 94 -2.29 -17.79 -1.17
N GLU A 95 -3.31 -18.51 -0.73
CA GLU A 95 -3.76 -19.75 -1.35
C GLU A 95 -4.30 -19.52 -2.77
N LYS A 96 -3.74 -20.22 -3.77
CA LYS A 96 -4.27 -20.23 -5.15
C LYS A 96 -5.44 -21.19 -5.28
N PHE A 97 -5.36 -22.32 -4.59
CA PHE A 97 -6.40 -23.32 -4.47
C PHE A 97 -6.67 -23.65 -3.00
N PHE A 98 -7.90 -24.08 -2.69
CA PHE A 98 -8.30 -24.41 -1.32
C PHE A 98 -7.36 -25.44 -0.69
N GLY A 99 -6.68 -25.05 0.39
CA GLY A 99 -5.75 -25.91 1.13
C GLY A 99 -4.28 -25.77 0.70
N ASP A 100 -3.97 -24.86 -0.22
CA ASP A 100 -2.59 -24.43 -0.45
C ASP A 100 -2.04 -23.76 0.82
N LYS A 101 -0.72 -23.66 0.95
CA LYS A 101 -0.10 -22.89 2.04
C LYS A 101 0.20 -21.49 1.56
N GLU A 102 -0.01 -20.51 2.43
CA GLU A 102 0.53 -19.17 2.21
C GLU A 102 2.07 -19.23 2.15
N ILE A 103 2.65 -18.49 1.20
CA ILE A 103 4.08 -18.38 1.01
C ILE A 103 4.50 -16.97 1.41
N ILE A 104 5.36 -16.86 2.43
CA ILE A 104 6.04 -15.61 2.77
C ILE A 104 7.29 -15.52 1.89
N HIS A 105 7.22 -14.66 0.88
CA HIS A 105 8.34 -14.44 -0.06
C HIS A 105 9.49 -13.67 0.58
N LYS A 106 9.17 -12.70 1.44
CA LYS A 106 10.15 -11.88 2.15
C LYS A 106 9.56 -11.30 3.44
N THR A 107 10.44 -11.09 4.41
CA THR A 107 10.15 -10.33 5.62
C THR A 107 11.19 -9.23 5.74
N THR A 108 10.75 -8.00 6.02
CA THR A 108 11.63 -6.86 6.28
C THR A 108 11.18 -6.13 7.53
N THR A 109 12.12 -5.55 8.27
CA THR A 109 11.83 -4.70 9.43
C THR A 109 12.45 -3.32 9.22
N VAL A 110 11.61 -2.29 9.27
CA VAL A 110 12.00 -0.89 9.05
C VAL A 110 11.28 0.03 10.04
N PRO A 111 11.75 1.27 10.26
CA PRO A 111 11.04 2.21 11.13
C PRO A 111 9.62 2.50 10.61
N PHE A 112 8.64 2.54 11.50
CA PHE A 112 7.24 2.84 11.16
C PHE A 112 7.11 4.14 10.35
N GLU A 113 7.80 5.20 10.80
CA GLU A 113 7.80 6.50 10.13
C GLU A 113 8.36 6.43 8.71
N SER A 114 9.26 5.49 8.40
CA SER A 114 9.73 5.29 7.02
C SER A 114 8.62 4.74 6.13
N VAL A 115 7.85 3.76 6.61
CA VAL A 115 6.72 3.18 5.86
C VAL A 115 5.62 4.21 5.68
N LYS A 116 5.26 4.91 6.76
CA LYS A 116 4.27 5.99 6.76
C LYS A 116 4.65 7.09 5.77
N SER A 117 5.90 7.54 5.77
CA SER A 117 6.36 8.57 4.82
C SER A 117 6.20 8.15 3.37
N GLU A 118 6.55 6.90 3.02
CA GLU A 118 6.42 6.39 1.66
C GLU A 118 4.95 6.25 1.23
N VAL A 119 4.08 5.79 2.13
CA VAL A 119 2.62 5.76 1.88
C VAL A 119 2.06 7.15 1.67
N LEU A 120 2.42 8.12 2.52
CA LEU A 120 1.94 9.49 2.39
C LEU A 120 2.40 10.14 1.08
N LYS A 121 3.66 9.92 0.65
CA LYS A 121 4.14 10.39 -0.66
C LYS A 121 3.34 9.80 -1.82
N ALA A 122 3.03 8.51 -1.76
CA ALA A 122 2.24 7.82 -2.78
C ALA A 122 0.80 8.37 -2.84
N CYS A 123 0.15 8.59 -1.68
CA CYS A 123 -1.17 9.23 -1.61
C CYS A 123 -1.13 10.68 -2.14
N GLU A 124 -0.14 11.46 -1.73
CA GLU A 124 0.01 12.86 -2.12
C GLU A 124 0.16 13.02 -3.64
N LEU A 125 0.86 12.09 -4.31
CA LEU A 125 0.95 12.06 -5.77
C LEU A 125 -0.44 12.01 -6.42
N LEU A 126 -1.28 11.05 -6.02
CA LEU A 126 -2.62 10.88 -6.60
C LEU A 126 -3.54 12.06 -6.29
N LEU A 127 -3.50 12.58 -5.06
CA LEU A 127 -4.29 13.74 -4.67
C LEU A 127 -3.90 14.97 -5.51
N LYS A 128 -2.60 15.22 -5.74
CA LYS A 128 -2.13 16.29 -6.62
C LYS A 128 -2.54 16.09 -8.08
N MET A 129 -2.52 14.86 -8.58
CA MET A 129 -3.00 14.55 -9.93
C MET A 129 -4.50 14.83 -10.09
N LYS A 130 -5.31 14.55 -9.05
CA LYS A 130 -6.73 14.92 -9.01
C LYS A 130 -6.92 16.43 -8.99
N GLU A 131 -6.23 17.13 -8.11
CA GLU A 131 -6.33 18.60 -7.96
C GLU A 131 -5.91 19.35 -9.23
N SER A 132 -4.87 18.87 -9.91
CA SER A 132 -4.38 19.42 -11.17
C SER A 132 -5.22 19.00 -12.39
N LYS A 133 -6.23 18.12 -12.20
CA LYS A 133 -7.07 17.52 -13.25
C LYS A 133 -6.29 16.70 -14.28
N GLU A 134 -5.09 16.25 -13.91
CA GLU A 134 -4.33 15.31 -14.73
C GLU A 134 -4.96 13.92 -14.71
N LEU A 135 -5.58 13.54 -13.58
CA LEU A 135 -6.33 12.30 -13.42
C LEU A 135 -7.63 12.57 -12.66
N ASP A 136 -8.75 12.57 -13.36
CA ASP A 136 -10.05 13.00 -12.82
C ASP A 136 -10.86 11.82 -12.25
N PHE A 137 -10.39 11.24 -11.14
CA PHE A 137 -11.07 10.12 -10.47
C PHE A 137 -11.95 10.57 -9.31
N GLU A 138 -13.21 10.13 -9.30
CA GLU A 138 -14.12 10.33 -8.16
C GLU A 138 -14.27 9.05 -7.33
N TYR A 139 -14.07 7.88 -7.96
CA TYR A 139 -14.15 6.60 -7.28
C TYR A 139 -13.05 6.49 -6.21
N ASP A 140 -13.46 6.24 -4.96
CA ASP A 140 -12.60 6.17 -3.77
C ASP A 140 -11.79 7.43 -3.42
N TYR A 141 -11.97 8.54 -4.12
CA TYR A 141 -11.24 9.79 -3.85
C TYR A 141 -11.42 10.25 -2.40
N GLU A 142 -12.66 10.40 -1.93
CA GLU A 142 -12.93 10.83 -0.55
C GLU A 142 -12.35 9.87 0.49
N LYS A 143 -12.38 8.55 0.22
CA LYS A 143 -11.79 7.56 1.13
C LYS A 143 -10.27 7.71 1.22
N LEU A 144 -9.60 7.90 0.08
CA LEU A 144 -8.16 8.14 0.05
C LEU A 144 -7.82 9.44 0.78
N LYS A 145 -8.56 10.52 0.51
CA LYS A 145 -8.34 11.81 1.14
C LYS A 145 -8.51 11.77 2.66
N GLU A 146 -9.62 11.24 3.15
CA GLU A 146 -9.89 11.12 4.59
C GLU A 146 -8.83 10.28 5.31
N SER A 147 -8.45 9.14 4.72
CA SER A 147 -7.42 8.27 5.30
C SER A 147 -6.03 8.90 5.27
N TYR A 148 -5.67 9.62 4.21
CA TYR A 148 -4.44 10.41 4.12
C TYR A 148 -4.40 11.50 5.21
N GLU A 149 -5.44 12.31 5.33
CA GLU A 149 -5.52 13.37 6.34
C GLU A 149 -5.46 12.83 7.77
N MET A 150 -6.08 11.66 8.01
CA MET A 150 -6.03 11.00 9.30
C MET A 150 -4.61 10.49 9.61
N LEU A 151 -3.95 9.81 8.66
CA LEU A 151 -2.60 9.31 8.85
C LEU A 151 -1.57 10.44 9.07
N CYS A 152 -1.76 11.60 8.42
CA CYS A 152 -0.95 12.80 8.66
C CYS A 152 -1.05 13.32 10.10
N LYS A 153 -2.19 13.11 10.77
CA LYS A 153 -2.43 13.57 12.15
C LYS A 153 -1.95 12.58 13.21
N CYS A 154 -1.67 11.34 12.83
CA CYS A 154 -1.12 10.35 13.74
C CYS A 154 0.36 10.66 14.00
N GLN A 155 0.73 10.78 15.27
CA GLN A 155 2.10 10.94 15.75
C GLN A 155 2.60 9.63 16.32
#